data_AF-A0A177AN00-F1
#
_entry.id   AF-A0A177AN00-F1
#
_cell.length_a   1.000
_cell.length_b   1.000
_cell.length_c   1.000
_cell.angle_alpha   90.00
_cell.angle_beta   90.00
_cell.angle_gamma   90.00
#
_symmetry.space_group_name_H-M   'P 1'
#
loop_
_entity.id
_entity.type
_entity.pdbx_description
1 polymer ?
#
loop_
_entity_poly.entity_id
_entity_poly.type
_entity_poly.pdbx_seq_one_letter_code
_entity_poly.pdbx_strand_id
1 'polypeptide(L)'
;MTSSSTARSMTTSDGLYYQRDVIVPKGWSEERYFVRAESATHEGQIYVNDRLVASHVGGYTPFEADMTDLVTAGQQFRLTIAVNNIVTFQISLLERWWLAS
;
A
#
# COMPACT_ATOMS: atom_id res chain seq x y z
N MET A 1 -15.63 7.00 -22.93
CA MET A 1 -15.52 8.00 -21.83
C MET A 1 -14.20 7.76 -21.14
N THR A 2 -13.21 8.60 -21.41
CA THR A 2 -11.83 8.42 -20.98
C THR A 2 -11.67 9.06 -19.60
N SER A 3 -11.58 8.25 -18.55
CA SER A 3 -11.33 8.76 -17.20
C SER A 3 -9.89 9.27 -17.12
N SER A 4 -9.73 10.60 -17.09
CA SER A 4 -8.43 11.24 -16.82
C SER A 4 -8.19 11.20 -15.31
N SER A 5 -7.34 10.29 -14.84
CA SER A 5 -6.89 10.26 -13.45
C SER A 5 -5.51 10.90 -13.33
N THR A 6 -5.41 12.08 -12.72
CA THR A 6 -4.13 12.69 -12.35
C THR A 6 -3.61 12.00 -11.08
N ALA A 7 -2.58 11.15 -11.22
CA ALA A 7 -1.86 10.60 -10.08
C ALA A 7 -0.96 11.71 -9.48
N ARG A 8 -1.12 12.00 -8.19
CA ARG A 8 -0.25 12.93 -7.47
C ARG A 8 0.72 12.09 -6.64
N SER A 9 2.01 12.16 -6.95
CA SER A 9 3.05 11.62 -6.08
C SER A 9 3.48 12.69 -5.08
N MET A 10 3.46 12.35 -3.79
CA MET A 10 4.08 13.16 -2.74
C MET A 10 5.32 12.41 -2.25
N THR A 11 6.49 13.02 -2.40
CA THR A 11 7.75 12.46 -1.91
C THR A 11 8.08 13.16 -0.58
N THR A 12 7.98 12.42 0.52
CA THR A 12 8.62 12.81 1.79
C THR A 12 9.91 11.98 1.89
N SER A 13 10.89 12.40 2.69
CA SER A 13 12.20 11.73 2.86
C SER A 13 12.16 10.22 3.10
N ASP A 14 11.00 9.67 3.48
CA ASP A 14 10.86 8.32 4.05
C ASP A 14 9.85 7.40 3.32
N GLY A 15 9.37 7.77 2.12
CA GLY A 15 8.48 6.89 1.35
C GLY A 15 7.81 7.55 0.14
N LEU A 16 7.41 6.72 -0.83
CA LEU A 16 6.70 7.16 -2.03
C LEU A 16 5.22 6.80 -1.94
N TYR A 17 4.36 7.81 -2.08
CA TYR A 17 2.91 7.64 -2.08
C TYR A 17 2.36 7.79 -3.49
N TYR A 18 1.64 6.77 -3.96
CA TYR A 18 0.85 6.82 -5.18
C TYR A 18 -0.62 6.95 -4.81
N GLN A 19 -1.23 8.07 -5.15
CA GLN A 19 -2.61 8.36 -4.82
C GLN A 19 -3.43 8.62 -6.08
N ARG A 20 -4.61 8.01 -6.15
CA ARG A 20 -5.60 8.24 -7.21
C ARG A 20 -7.02 8.16 -6.67
N ASP A 21 -7.91 8.91 -7.30
CA ASP A 21 -9.34 8.77 -7.07
C ASP A 21 -9.93 7.73 -8.05
N VAL A 22 -10.74 6.80 -7.55
CA VAL A 22 -11.29 5.64 -8.27
C VAL A 22 -12.80 5.63 -8.11
N ILE A 23 -13.54 5.33 -9.19
CA ILE A 23 -15.00 5.15 -9.15
C ILE A 23 -15.31 3.66 -9.14
N VAL A 24 -16.11 3.20 -8.17
CA VAL A 24 -16.66 1.84 -8.19
C VAL A 24 -17.73 1.77 -9.27
N PRO A 25 -17.63 0.87 -10.27
CA PRO A 25 -18.66 0.74 -11.30
C PRO A 25 -20.05 0.49 -10.69
N LYS A 26 -21.07 1.20 -11.18
CA LYS A 26 -22.45 1.10 -10.67
C LYS A 26 -23.06 -0.30 -10.78
N GLY A 27 -22.59 -1.11 -11.73
CA GLY A 27 -23.11 -2.45 -11.98
C GLY A 27 -22.59 -3.53 -11.03
N TRP A 28 -21.65 -3.22 -10.13
CA TRP A 28 -21.06 -4.21 -9.22
C TRP A 28 -21.87 -4.36 -7.92
N SER A 29 -23.18 -4.59 -8.01
CA SER A 29 -24.00 -4.81 -6.81
C SER A 29 -23.74 -6.17 -6.18
N GLU A 30 -23.67 -6.24 -4.85
CA GLU A 30 -23.54 -7.48 -4.05
C GLU A 30 -22.21 -8.26 -4.22
N GLU A 31 -21.23 -7.69 -4.92
CA GLU A 31 -19.90 -8.30 -5.08
C GLU A 31 -18.93 -7.87 -3.97
N ARG A 32 -17.95 -8.73 -3.68
CA ARG A 32 -16.82 -8.37 -2.80
C ARG A 32 -15.77 -7.60 -3.59
N TYR A 33 -15.35 -6.46 -3.06
CA TYR A 33 -14.35 -5.62 -3.68
C TYR A 33 -12.98 -5.87 -3.07
N PHE A 34 -12.02 -6.22 -3.91
CA PHE A 34 -10.63 -6.41 -3.49
C PHE A 34 -9.72 -5.40 -4.17
N VAL A 35 -8.72 -4.95 -3.42
CA VAL A 35 -7.56 -4.24 -3.95
C VAL A 35 -6.34 -5.13 -3.81
N ARG A 36 -5.54 -5.24 -4.87
CA ARG A 36 -4.36 -6.10 -4.93
C ARG A 36 -3.15 -5.30 -5.37
N ALA A 37 -2.05 -5.43 -4.63
CA ALA A 37 -0.74 -4.94 -5.02
C ALA A 37 0.09 -6.13 -5.52
N GLU A 38 0.54 -6.08 -6.78
CA GLU A 38 1.25 -7.20 -7.41
C GLU A 38 2.74 -7.25 -7.04
N SER A 39 3.37 -6.10 -6.77
CA SER A 39 4.75 -6.03 -6.31
C SER A 39 5.00 -4.70 -5.60
N ALA A 40 5.33 -4.77 -4.31
CA ALA A 40 5.82 -3.64 -3.53
C ALA A 40 7.08 -4.09 -2.78
N THR A 41 8.19 -3.39 -3.00
CA THR A 41 9.47 -3.56 -2.28
C THR A 41 9.70 -2.32 -1.42
N HIS A 42 10.13 -2.35 -0.16
CA HIS A 42 10.38 -3.44 0.81
C HIS A 42 9.21 -3.59 1.82
N GLU A 43 8.47 -2.50 2.02
CA GLU A 43 7.22 -2.44 2.77
C GLU A 43 6.18 -1.72 1.89
N GLY A 44 4.99 -2.33 1.75
CA GLY A 44 3.87 -1.79 1.01
C GLY A 44 2.65 -1.64 1.91
N GLN A 45 1.96 -0.51 1.80
CA GLN A 45 0.72 -0.25 2.53
C GLN A 45 -0.36 0.24 1.55
N ILE A 46 -1.59 -0.23 1.74
CA ILE A 46 -2.76 0.16 0.94
C ILE A 46 -3.75 0.88 1.84
N TYR A 47 -4.24 2.02 1.38
CA TYR A 47 -5.26 2.82 2.05
C TYR A 47 -6.47 3.05 1.13
N VAL A 48 -7.67 2.98 1.72
CA VAL A 48 -8.95 3.31 1.08
C VAL A 48 -9.59 4.44 1.88
N ASN A 49 -9.84 5.59 1.26
CA ASN A 49 -10.33 6.80 1.94
C ASN A 49 -9.51 7.14 3.20
N ASP A 50 -8.18 7.12 3.06
CA ASP A 50 -7.20 7.39 4.11
C ASP A 50 -7.18 6.36 5.28
N ARG A 51 -7.97 5.27 5.18
CA ARG A 51 -7.94 4.14 6.12
C ARG A 51 -6.98 3.06 5.64
N LEU A 52 -6.02 2.65 6.46
CA LEU A 52 -5.13 1.51 6.19
C LEU A 52 -5.96 0.21 6.12
N VAL A 53 -5.85 -0.51 5.01
CA VAL A 53 -6.58 -1.77 4.78
C VAL A 53 -5.66 -2.98 4.64
N ALA A 54 -4.42 -2.77 4.22
CA ALA A 54 -3.40 -3.82 4.19
C ALA A 54 -2.00 -3.25 4.34
N SER A 55 -1.12 -4.03 4.93
CA SER A 55 0.32 -3.78 5.04
C SER A 55 1.08 -5.07 4.78
N HIS A 56 2.19 -5.00 4.04
CA HIS A 56 3.03 -6.13 3.73
C HIS A 56 4.50 -5.75 3.83
N VAL A 57 5.31 -6.62 4.44
CA VAL A 57 6.76 -6.52 4.49
C VAL A 57 7.32 -7.74 3.77
N GLY A 58 7.97 -7.53 2.63
CA GLY A 58 8.42 -8.63 1.77
C GLY A 58 8.73 -8.16 0.37
N GLY A 59 9.75 -8.75 -0.25
CA GLY A 59 10.31 -8.24 -1.50
C GLY A 59 9.42 -8.41 -2.73
N TYR A 60 8.56 -9.43 -2.80
CA TYR A 60 7.90 -9.76 -4.08
C TYR A 60 6.56 -10.51 -3.92
N THR A 61 6.02 -10.64 -2.71
CA THR A 61 4.77 -11.39 -2.51
C THR A 61 3.58 -10.46 -2.73
N PRO A 62 2.67 -10.77 -3.68
CA PRO A 62 1.44 -10.02 -3.83
C PRO A 62 0.62 -10.06 -2.55
N PHE A 63 -0.05 -8.96 -2.22
CA PHE A 63 -0.98 -8.90 -1.11
C PHE A 63 -2.25 -8.15 -1.51
N GLU A 64 -3.34 -8.49 -0.85
CA GLU A 64 -4.66 -7.97 -1.17
C GLU A 64 -5.45 -7.66 0.11
N ALA A 65 -6.43 -6.78 -0.04
CA ALA A 65 -7.33 -6.36 1.03
C ALA A 65 -8.77 -6.37 0.54
N ASP A 66 -9.69 -6.85 1.37
CA ASP A 66 -11.12 -6.66 1.17
C ASP A 66 -11.50 -5.22 1.55
N MET A 67 -12.13 -4.51 0.63
CA MET A 67 -12.63 -3.15 0.80
C MET A 67 -14.15 -3.04 0.65
N THR A 68 -14.87 -4.16 0.65
CA THR A 68 -16.33 -4.25 0.44
C THR A 68 -17.09 -3.30 1.35
N ASP A 69 -16.74 -3.27 2.64
CA ASP A 69 -17.40 -2.44 3.65
C ASP A 69 -16.96 -0.97 3.65
N LEU A 70 -16.01 -0.60 2.78
CA LEU A 70 -15.38 0.73 2.76
C LEU A 70 -15.74 1.55 1.54
N VAL A 71 -16.34 0.93 0.51
CA VAL A 71 -16.70 1.58 -0.74
C VAL A 71 -18.12 1.22 -1.15
N THR A 72 -18.71 2.01 -2.04
CA THR A 72 -20.09 1.79 -2.51
C THR A 72 -20.12 1.91 -4.02
N ALA A 73 -20.86 1.02 -4.69
CA ALA A 73 -21.07 1.07 -6.12
C ALA A 73 -21.56 2.46 -6.57
N GLY A 74 -20.95 2.99 -7.63
CA GLY A 74 -21.24 4.32 -8.16
C GLY A 74 -20.63 5.49 -7.41
N GLN A 75 -19.93 5.25 -6.29
CA GLN A 75 -19.23 6.29 -5.54
C GLN A 75 -17.74 6.31 -5.88
N GLN A 76 -17.14 7.48 -5.69
CA GLN A 76 -15.70 7.66 -5.77
C GLN A 76 -15.06 7.37 -4.41
N PHE A 77 -13.90 6.73 -4.41
CA PHE A 77 -13.04 6.60 -3.24
C PHE A 77 -11.60 6.95 -3.58
N ARG A 78 -10.82 7.28 -2.56
CA ARG A 78 -9.40 7.54 -2.68
C ARG A 78 -8.59 6.28 -2.41
N LEU A 79 -7.79 5.87 -3.38
CA LEU A 79 -6.82 4.80 -3.23
C LEU A 79 -5.43 5.40 -3.05
N THR A 80 -4.76 5.04 -1.95
CA THR A 80 -3.35 5.37 -1.74
C THR A 80 -2.55 4.09 -1.55
N ILE A 81 -1.46 3.96 -2.31
CA ILE A 81 -0.45 2.92 -2.12
C ILE A 81 0.82 3.61 -1.66
N ALA A 82 1.24 3.33 -0.43
CA ALA A 82 2.52 3.78 0.10
C ALA A 82 3.55 2.68 -0.07
N VAL A 83 4.69 3.03 -0.64
CA VAL A 83 5.83 2.13 -0.82
C VAL A 83 7.01 2.72 -0.07
N ASN A 84 7.50 1.98 0.92
CA ASN A 84 8.72 2.31 1.63
C ASN A 84 9.85 1.39 1.11
N ASN A 85 10.83 2.01 0.46
CA ASN A 85 12.00 1.32 -0.10
C ASN A 85 13.23 1.43 0.81
N ILE A 86 13.07 1.88 2.06
CA ILE A 86 14.17 1.93 3.02
C ILE A 86 14.43 0.50 3.52
N VAL A 87 15.53 -0.08 3.04
CA VAL A 87 16.09 -1.30 3.63
C VAL A 87 16.69 -0.95 4.98
N THR A 88 15.98 -1.27 6.06
CA THR A 88 16.58 -1.20 7.41
C THR A 88 17.47 -2.43 7.59
N PHE A 89 18.77 -2.29 7.36
CA PHE A 89 19.73 -3.28 7.82
C PHE A 89 19.83 -3.19 9.35
N GLN A 90 19.01 -3.96 10.08
CA GLN A 90 19.35 -4.28 11.47
C GLN A 90 20.50 -5.28 11.44
N ILE A 91 21.73 -4.80 11.56
CA ILE A 91 22.82 -5.64 12.06
C ILE A 91 22.52 -5.84 13.53
N SER A 92 21.93 -6.98 13.90
CA SER A 92 21.99 -7.46 15.27
C SER A 92 23.45 -7.81 15.56
N LEU A 93 24.19 -6.86 16.12
CA LEU A 93 25.44 -7.14 16.83
C LEU A 93 25.06 -7.93 18.09
N LEU A 94 24.92 -9.24 17.93
CA LEU A 94 24.93 -10.20 19.03
C LEU A 94 26.33 -10.15 19.66
N GLU A 95 26.36 -9.44 20.79
CA GLU A 95 27.18 -9.64 21.97
C GLU A 95 28.72 -9.62 21.86
N ARG A 96 29.28 -8.69 22.67
CA ARG A 96 30.64 -8.64 23.21
C ARG A 96 31.15 -10.04 23.61
N TRP A 97 32.42 -10.35 23.31
CA TRP A 97 33.50 -10.94 24.15
C TRP A 97 34.62 -11.36 23.15
N TRP A 98 35.82 -10.77 23.17
CA TRP A 98 36.95 -11.25 23.97
C TRP A 98 37.79 -10.13 24.58
N LEU A 99 38.17 -10.36 25.84
CA LEU A 99 39.13 -9.63 26.67
C LEU A 99 40.57 -9.76 26.15
N ALA A 100 41.38 -8.78 26.56
CA ALA A 100 42.76 -8.92 27.03
C ALA A 100 43.79 -9.64 26.14
N SER A 101 44.69 -8.84 25.57
CA SER A 101 46.14 -9.03 25.67
C SER A 101 46.85 -7.74 25.31
#